data_AF-A0A447JQS9-F1
#
_entry.id   AF-A0A447JQS9-F1
#
_cell.length_a   1.000
_cell.length_b   1.000
_cell.length_c   1.000
_cell.angle_alpha   90.00
_cell.angle_beta   90.00
_cell.angle_gamma   90.00
#
_symmetry.space_group_name_H-M   'P 1'
#
loop_
_entity.id
_entity.type
_entity.pdbx_description
1 polymer ?
#
loop_
_entity_poly.entity_id
_entity_poly.type
_entity_poly.pdbx_seq_one_letter_code
_entity_poly.pdbx_strand_id
1 'polypeptide(L)'
;MISDWMAFMLSGELAVDPSNAGTTGLLDLVTRNWKRSLLQMAGLRSDILSPVKETGTLLGHISQKAAEQCNLQAGTPVIVGGGDVQLGCLGLGVVRPAQTAVLGGTSGNRSSIFPRRSPTQT
;
A
#
# COMPACT_ATOMS: atom_id res chain seq x y z
N MET A 1 0.87 -7.72 1.52
CA MET A 1 1.91 -8.10 0.55
C MET A 1 3.19 -8.47 1.29
N ILE A 2 4.19 -9.03 0.61
CA ILE A 2 5.46 -9.40 1.25
C ILE A 2 6.22 -8.18 1.81
N SER A 3 6.10 -7.02 1.16
CA SER A 3 6.60 -5.73 1.65
C SER A 3 6.02 -5.35 3.01
N ASP A 4 4.70 -5.50 3.18
CA ASP A 4 4.01 -5.19 4.43
C ASP A 4 4.44 -6.13 5.55
N TRP A 5 4.65 -7.41 5.23
CA TRP A 5 5.16 -8.38 6.18
C TRP A 5 6.58 -8.02 6.63
N MET A 6 7.46 -7.61 5.71
CA MET A 6 8.80 -7.11 6.08
C MET A 6 8.72 -5.88 6.98
N ALA A 7 7.83 -4.92 6.66
CA ALA A 7 7.65 -3.72 7.47
C ALA A 7 7.15 -4.06 8.89
N PHE A 8 6.25 -5.04 9.02
CA PHE A 8 5.84 -5.61 10.30
C PHE A 8 7.01 -6.28 11.03
N MET A 9 7.83 -7.08 10.35
CA MET A 9 9.00 -7.72 10.98
C MET A 9 10.00 -6.71 11.53
N LEU A 10 10.14 -5.55 10.88
CA LEU A 10 11.03 -4.47 11.33
C LEU A 10 10.44 -3.69 12.51
N SER A 11 9.15 -3.36 12.46
CA SER A 11 8.52 -2.39 13.37
C SER A 11 7.58 -2.98 14.43
N GLY A 12 7.11 -4.21 14.24
CA GLY A 12 6.04 -4.83 15.04
C GLY A 12 4.63 -4.34 14.67
N GLU A 13 4.50 -3.39 13.74
CA GLU A 13 3.23 -2.74 13.40
C GLU A 13 2.65 -3.33 12.11
N LEU A 14 1.39 -3.77 12.17
CA LEU A 14 0.66 -4.26 11.00
C LEU A 14 0.05 -3.09 10.24
N ALA A 15 0.33 -3.00 8.95
CA ALA A 15 -0.36 -2.10 8.05
C ALA A 15 -0.35 -2.66 6.63
N VAL A 16 -1.23 -2.13 5.79
CA VAL A 16 -1.15 -2.24 4.34
C VAL A 16 -1.44 -0.88 3.72
N ASP A 17 -0.80 -0.58 2.61
CA ASP A 17 -1.08 0.66 1.88
C ASP A 17 -2.30 0.50 0.95
N PRO A 18 -3.00 1.61 0.60
CA PRO A 18 -4.19 1.53 -0.24
C PRO A 18 -3.98 0.96 -1.64
N SER A 19 -2.78 1.07 -2.22
CA SER A 19 -2.52 0.54 -3.56
C SER A 19 -2.43 -0.99 -3.55
N ASN A 20 -1.74 -1.57 -2.57
CA ASN A 20 -1.72 -3.02 -2.35
C ASN A 20 -3.05 -3.54 -1.80
N ALA A 21 -3.72 -2.80 -0.90
CA ALA A 21 -5.04 -3.19 -0.42
C ALA A 21 -6.09 -3.22 -1.54
N GLY A 22 -5.97 -2.32 -2.52
CA GLY A 22 -6.85 -2.26 -3.69
C GLY A 22 -6.80 -3.52 -4.56
N THR A 23 -5.65 -4.19 -4.66
CA THR A 23 -5.52 -5.41 -5.50
C THR A 23 -6.25 -6.61 -4.91
N THR A 24 -6.68 -6.55 -3.65
CA THR A 24 -7.48 -7.60 -3.01
C THR A 24 -8.93 -7.63 -3.48
N GLY A 25 -9.43 -6.52 -4.06
CA GLY A 25 -10.84 -6.35 -4.40
C GLY A 25 -11.75 -6.13 -3.19
N LEU A 26 -11.22 -5.96 -1.97
CA LEU A 26 -11.99 -5.80 -0.73
C LEU A 26 -12.00 -4.35 -0.19
N LEU A 27 -11.26 -3.45 -0.83
CA LEU A 27 -11.11 -2.05 -0.44
C LEU A 27 -12.23 -1.18 -1.02
N ASP A 28 -12.79 -0.28 -0.22
CA ASP A 28 -13.61 0.82 -0.73
C ASP A 28 -12.71 1.94 -1.28
N LEU A 29 -12.84 2.26 -2.57
CA LEU A 29 -12.01 3.26 -3.24
C LEU A 29 -12.31 4.70 -2.80
N VAL A 30 -13.47 4.95 -2.20
CA VAL A 30 -13.85 6.26 -1.67
C VAL A 30 -13.33 6.41 -0.25
N THR A 31 -13.58 5.47 0.65
CA THR A 31 -13.08 5.61 2.02
C THR A 31 -11.60 5.24 2.16
N ARG A 32 -11.04 4.57 1.16
CA ARG A 32 -9.68 3.99 1.16
C ARG A 32 -9.48 3.05 2.35
N ASN A 33 -10.53 2.37 2.75
CA ASN A 33 -10.51 1.42 3.86
C ASN A 33 -11.32 0.17 3.51
N TRP A 34 -11.20 -0.88 4.32
CA TRP A 34 -11.86 -2.15 4.09
C TRP A 34 -13.37 -2.01 4.02
N LYS A 35 -13.96 -2.55 2.96
CA LYS A 35 -15.41 -2.55 2.79
C LYS A 35 -16.01 -3.77 3.47
N ARG A 36 -16.57 -3.57 4.67
CA ARG A 36 -17.14 -4.67 5.48
C ARG A 36 -18.08 -5.59 4.72
N SER A 37 -18.93 -5.04 3.84
CA SER A 37 -19.86 -5.84 3.03
C SER A 37 -19.15 -6.80 2.07
N LEU A 38 -17.99 -6.41 1.53
CA LEU A 38 -17.19 -7.28 0.65
C LEU A 38 -16.49 -8.38 1.44
N LEU A 39 -15.96 -8.07 2.63
CA LEU A 39 -15.40 -9.08 3.53
C LEU A 39 -16.46 -10.11 3.93
N GLN A 40 -17.66 -9.66 4.29
CA GLN A 40 -18.78 -10.54 4.64
C GLN A 40 -19.20 -11.42 3.46
N MET A 41 -19.28 -10.86 2.26
CA MET A 41 -19.60 -11.61 1.04
C MET A 41 -18.54 -12.69 0.73
N ALA A 42 -17.28 -12.42 1.03
CA ALA A 42 -16.19 -13.38 0.92
C ALA A 42 -16.12 -14.40 2.08
N GLY A 43 -17.03 -14.31 3.07
CA GLY A 43 -17.02 -15.17 4.26
C GLY A 43 -15.87 -14.88 5.24
N LEU A 44 -15.29 -13.68 5.18
CA LEU A 44 -14.14 -13.28 5.99
C LEU A 44 -14.56 -12.49 7.23
N ARG A 45 -13.80 -12.69 8.32
CA ARG A 45 -13.96 -11.90 9.55
C ARG A 45 -13.52 -10.45 9.30
N SER A 46 -14.23 -9.49 9.88
CA SER A 46 -14.02 -8.06 9.59
C SER A 46 -12.70 -7.46 10.08
N ASP A 47 -12.00 -8.17 10.97
CA ASP A 47 -10.75 -7.78 11.64
C ASP A 47 -9.56 -8.67 11.21
N ILE A 48 -9.73 -9.53 10.20
CA ILE A 48 -8.65 -10.42 9.74
C ILE A 48 -7.58 -9.67 8.94
N LEU A 49 -7.95 -8.54 8.33
CA LEU A 49 -7.07 -7.77 7.47
C LEU A 49 -6.34 -6.68 8.27
N SER A 50 -5.06 -6.48 7.95
CA SER A 50 -4.24 -5.42 8.54
C SER A 50 -4.88 -4.03 8.35
N PRO A 51 -4.73 -3.10 9.30
CA PRO A 51 -5.19 -1.72 9.13
C PRO A 51 -4.63 -1.07 7.87
N VAL A 52 -5.43 -0.28 7.18
CA VAL A 52 -4.96 0.50 6.02
C VAL A 52 -4.28 1.77 6.53
N LYS A 53 -3.02 2.02 6.15
CA LYS A 53 -2.29 3.27 6.42
C LYS A 53 -1.80 3.89 5.12
N GLU A 54 -1.79 5.21 5.01
CA GLU A 54 -1.42 5.90 3.78
C GLU A 54 0.08 5.76 3.46
N THR A 55 0.40 5.60 2.17
CA THR A 55 1.78 5.56 1.66
C THR A 55 2.55 6.82 2.07
N GLY A 56 3.81 6.64 2.48
CA GLY A 56 4.69 7.74 2.90
C GLY A 56 4.47 8.21 4.34
N THR A 57 3.55 7.60 5.09
CA THR A 57 3.35 7.89 6.52
C THR A 57 4.24 7.01 7.40
N LEU A 58 4.50 7.47 8.63
CA LEU A 58 5.24 6.69 9.62
C LEU A 58 4.43 5.44 10.01
N LEU A 59 5.02 4.26 9.80
CA LEU A 59 4.46 3.01 10.29
C LEU A 59 4.81 2.80 11.76
N GLY A 60 6.10 2.94 12.08
CA GLY A 60 6.69 2.70 13.38
C GLY A 60 8.21 2.88 13.33
N HIS A 61 8.94 2.24 14.24
CA HIS A 61 10.40 2.31 14.28
C HIS A 61 11.01 0.91 14.36
N ILE A 62 12.23 0.75 13.86
CA ILE A 62 12.96 -0.52 13.94
C ILE A 62 13.07 -0.94 15.41
N SER A 63 12.55 -2.13 15.70
CA SER A 63 12.62 -2.76 17.01
C SER A 63 14.05 -3.19 17.36
N GLN A 64 14.35 -3.33 18.65
CA GLN A 64 15.66 -3.81 19.10
C GLN A 64 16.00 -5.19 18.52
N LYS A 65 15.02 -6.10 18.48
CA LYS A 65 15.18 -7.43 17.89
C LYS A 65 15.51 -7.36 16.40
N ALA A 66 14.81 -6.52 15.64
CA ALA A 66 15.07 -6.34 14.21
C ALA A 66 16.42 -5.68 13.95
N ALA A 67 16.82 -4.72 14.79
CA ALA A 67 18.13 -4.08 14.75
C ALA A 67 19.28 -5.10 14.85
N GLU A 68 19.19 -6.02 15.82
CA GLU A 68 20.17 -7.08 16.03
C GLU A 68 20.22 -8.09 14.87
N GLN A 69 19.06 -8.45 14.30
CA GLN A 69 18.97 -9.42 13.21
C GLN A 69 19.43 -8.87 11.85
N CYS A 70 19.19 -7.57 11.60
CA CYS A 70 19.46 -6.95 10.31
C CYS A 70 20.68 -6.02 10.32
N ASN A 71 21.36 -5.88 11.46
CA ASN A 71 22.44 -4.92 11.67
C ASN A 71 22.02 -3.47 11.31
N LEU A 72 20.83 -3.07 11.80
CA LEU A 72 20.25 -1.74 11.61
C LEU A 72 20.22 -0.98 12.93
N GLN A 73 20.09 0.35 12.88
CA GLN A 73 19.95 1.15 14.09
C GLN A 73 18.52 1.05 14.65
N ALA A 74 18.39 0.60 15.90
CA ALA A 74 17.12 0.61 16.62
C ALA A 74 16.56 2.04 16.71
N GLY A 75 15.25 2.18 16.59
CA GLY A 75 14.59 3.50 16.56
C GLY A 75 14.61 4.18 15.19
N THR A 76 15.22 3.59 14.15
CA THR A 76 15.11 4.14 12.78
C THR A 76 13.66 4.12 12.30
N PRO A 77 13.13 5.19 11.69
CA PRO A 77 11.76 5.20 11.18
C PRO A 77 11.53 4.14 10.09
N VAL A 78 10.41 3.43 10.19
CA VAL A 78 9.88 2.56 9.15
C VAL A 78 8.67 3.27 8.53
N ILE A 79 8.71 3.48 7.22
CA ILE A 79 7.69 4.23 6.48
C ILE A 79 6.79 3.27 5.71
N VAL A 80 5.49 3.53 5.68
CA VAL A 80 4.53 2.78 4.88
C VAL A 80 4.88 2.92 3.40
N GLY A 81 5.10 1.79 2.74
CA GLY A 81 5.41 1.73 1.32
C GLY A 81 4.19 1.91 0.42
N GLY A 82 4.32 1.40 -0.80
CA GLY A 82 3.30 1.39 -1.83
C GLY A 82 3.53 0.24 -2.79
N GLY A 83 2.55 0.00 -3.66
CA GLY A 83 2.68 -0.92 -4.79
C GLY A 83 3.81 -0.48 -5.72
N ASP A 84 4.54 -1.45 -6.25
CA ASP A 84 5.72 -1.25 -7.10
C ASP A 84 5.43 -0.39 -8.33
N VAL A 85 4.30 -0.62 -9.00
CA VAL A 85 3.88 0.15 -10.18
C VAL A 85 3.57 1.60 -9.82
N GLN A 86 2.88 1.84 -8.70
CA GLN A 86 2.52 3.17 -8.24
C GLN A 86 3.77 3.96 -7.79
N LEU A 87 4.66 3.32 -7.03
CA LEU A 87 5.94 3.91 -6.64
C LEU A 87 6.87 4.10 -7.84
N GLY A 88 6.83 3.22 -8.83
CA GLY A 88 7.53 3.38 -10.10
C GLY A 88 7.05 4.61 -10.86
N CYS A 89 5.73 4.83 -10.94
CA CYS A 89 5.17 6.04 -11.53
C CYS A 89 5.63 7.30 -10.77
N LEU A 90 5.63 7.26 -9.44
CA LEU A 90 6.16 8.35 -8.59
C LEU A 90 7.62 8.65 -8.91
N GLY A 91 8.47 7.62 -9.02
CA GLY A 91 9.89 7.76 -9.39
C GLY A 91 10.11 8.35 -10.79
N LEU A 92 9.17 8.15 -11.72
CA LEU A 92 9.17 8.75 -13.05
C LEU A 92 8.57 10.17 -13.10
N GLY A 93 8.10 10.71 -11.97
CA GLY A 93 7.39 11.99 -11.93
C GLY A 93 5.99 11.95 -12.56
N VAL A 94 5.45 10.76 -12.79
CA VAL A 94 4.06 10.54 -13.22
C VAL A 94 3.20 10.63 -11.97
N VAL A 95 2.76 11.85 -11.63
CA VAL A 95 2.04 12.18 -10.37
C VAL A 95 0.82 13.08 -10.58
N ARG A 96 0.53 13.46 -11.83
CA ARG A 96 -0.60 14.32 -12.21
C ARG A 96 -1.59 13.56 -13.09
N PRO A 97 -2.88 13.93 -13.04
CA PRO A 97 -3.88 13.42 -13.97
C PRO A 97 -3.44 13.52 -15.43
N ALA A 98 -3.88 12.56 -16.24
CA ALA A 98 -3.58 12.44 -17.67
C ALA A 98 -2.10 12.16 -18.01
N GLN A 99 -1.22 11.96 -17.01
CA GLN A 99 0.11 11.40 -17.25
C GLN A 99 0.05 9.88 -17.35
N THR A 100 0.92 9.30 -18.19
CA THR A 100 0.99 7.86 -18.43
C THR A 100 2.44 7.39 -18.40
N ALA A 101 2.65 6.27 -17.73
CA ALA A 101 3.89 5.50 -17.78
C ALA A 101 3.67 4.23 -18.59
N VAL A 102 4.62 3.91 -19.47
CA VAL A 102 4.70 2.62 -20.15
C VAL A 102 6.00 1.96 -19.71
N LEU A 103 5.88 0.85 -19.01
CA LEU A 103 7.00 0.08 -18.48
C LEU A 103 7.13 -1.18 -19.35
N GLY A 104 8.11 -1.16 -20.27
CA GLY A 104 8.38 -2.28 -21.17
C GLY A 104 9.53 -3.14 -20.67
N GLY A 105 9.21 -4.25 -20.00
CA GLY A 105 10.15 -5.32 -19.66
C GLY A 105 9.80 -6.62 -20.39
N THR A 106 10.25 -7.77 -19.88
CA THR A 106 9.87 -9.09 -20.42
C THR A 106 8.35 -9.31 -20.37
N SER A 107 7.69 -8.75 -19.36
CA SER A 107 6.25 -8.50 -19.34
C SER A 107 6.00 -7.00 -19.52
N GLY A 108 4.97 -6.64 -20.28
CA GLY A 108 4.57 -5.25 -20.47
C GLY A 108 3.61 -4.80 -19.38
N ASN A 109 3.83 -3.61 -18.84
CA ASN A 109 2.86 -2.95 -17.95
C ASN A 109 2.58 -1.52 -18.43
N ARG A 110 1.32 -1.10 -18.38
CA ARG A 110 0.88 0.25 -18.73
C ARG A 110 0.09 0.82 -17.58
N SER A 111 0.38 2.05 -17.18
CA SER A 111 -0.31 2.72 -16.08
C SER A 111 -0.57 4.18 -16.40
N SER A 112 -1.79 4.63 -16.11
CA SER A 112 -2.24 6.01 -16.36
C SER A 112 -2.85 6.55 -15.08
N ILE A 113 -2.53 7.80 -14.74
CA ILE A 113 -3.12 8.48 -13.58
C ILE A 113 -4.38 9.20 -14.01
N PHE A 114 -5.48 8.84 -13.36
CA PHE A 114 -6.77 9.51 -13.55
C PHE A 114 -7.10 10.35 -12.31
N PRO A 115 -7.82 11.47 -12.50
CA PRO A 115 -8.36 12.18 -11.36
C PRO A 115 -9.35 11.27 -10.61
N ARG A 116 -9.38 11.42 -9.29
CA ARG A 116 -10.35 10.69 -8.45
C ARG A 116 -11.76 11.09 -8.86
N ARG A 117 -12.60 10.12 -9.24
CA ARG A 117 -14.02 10.40 -9.54
C ARG A 117 -14.73 10.87 -8.28
N SER A 118 -15.40 12.01 -8.35
CA SER A 118 -16.29 12.49 -7.29
C SER A 118 -17.56 11.64 -7.27
N PRO A 119 -18.13 11.32 -6.09
CA PRO A 119 -19.36 10.52 -5.98
C PRO A 119 -20.57 11.11 -6.72
N THR A 120 -20.54 12.39 -7.06
CA THR A 120 -21.63 13.14 -7.70
C THR A 120 -21.64 13.10 -9.23
N GLN A 121 -20.77 12.31 -9.87
CA GLN A 121 -20.80 12.11 -11.33
C GLN A 121 -21.40 10.73 -11.66
N THR A 122 -22.74 10.65 -11.65
CA THR A 122 -23.55 9.60 -12.27
C THR A 122 -24.73 10.23 -12.98
#